data_AF-A0ABD6EXC1-F1
#
_entry.id   AF-A0ABD6EXC1-F1
#
_cell.length_a   1.000
_cell.length_b   1.000
_cell.length_c   1.000
_cell.angle_alpha   90.00
_cell.angle_beta   90.00
_cell.angle_gamma   90.00
#
_symmetry.space_group_name_H-M   'P 1'
#
loop_
_entity.id
_entity.type
_entity.pdbx_description
1 polymer ?
#
loop_
_entity_poly.entity_id
_entity_poly.type
_entity_poly.pdbx_seq_one_letter_code
_entity_poly.pdbx_strand_id
1 'polypeptide(L)'
;MYPTFPVNVTNLMDEEQLDCRRRLAPVALRRCRSASPLPHHSSFLSDDQKALIRKSWKRVPHSTIGKRIYQQMQSRCSDTSVVFGNDLLSVERHLKYFVELIQCAVDNLDNIKEALEPWLSTIGKGHAGFSIRYTFPTVSLEKML
;
A
#
# COMPACT_ATOMS: atom_id res chain seq x y z
N MET A 1 -34.49 17.07 79.20
CA MET A 1 -35.83 17.68 79.08
C MET A 1 -36.57 16.96 77.96
N TYR A 2 -37.59 16.16 78.31
CA TYR A 2 -38.53 15.52 77.38
C TYR A 2 -39.65 16.52 77.02
N PRO A 3 -40.30 16.42 75.85
CA PRO A 3 -41.39 15.44 75.63
C PRO A 3 -41.34 14.81 74.20
N THR A 4 -41.47 13.50 73.97
CA THR A 4 -42.66 12.62 73.99
C THR A 4 -43.97 13.27 73.53
N PHE A 5 -44.51 12.85 72.38
CA PHE A 5 -45.90 12.38 72.19
C PHE A 5 -46.11 11.90 70.74
N PRO A 6 -47.10 11.03 70.49
CA PRO A 6 -47.11 10.04 69.41
C PRO A 6 -48.11 10.43 68.32
N VAL A 7 -48.30 9.58 67.31
CA VAL A 7 -49.62 9.02 66.94
C VAL A 7 -49.47 8.12 65.71
N ASN A 8 -50.09 6.96 65.88
CA ASN A 8 -50.35 5.87 64.98
C ASN A 8 -51.53 6.22 64.05
N VAL A 9 -51.44 6.01 62.74
CA VAL A 9 -52.60 5.62 61.91
C VAL A 9 -52.17 4.67 60.80
N THR A 10 -52.79 3.51 60.86
CA THR A 10 -52.84 2.39 59.92
C THR A 10 -53.47 2.73 58.56
N ASN A 11 -52.99 2.02 57.53
CA ASN A 11 -53.71 1.52 56.36
C ASN A 11 -54.54 2.52 55.52
N LEU A 12 -54.13 2.70 54.27
CA LEU A 12 -55.03 2.36 53.17
C LEU A 12 -54.18 1.82 52.02
N MET A 13 -54.51 0.60 51.61
CA MET A 13 -54.07 0.04 50.34
C MET A 13 -54.78 0.80 49.24
N ASP A 14 -54.02 1.27 48.26
CA ASP A 14 -54.52 1.34 46.89
C ASP A 14 -53.53 0.57 46.02
N GLU A 15 -53.98 -0.61 45.63
CA GLU A 15 -53.56 -1.27 44.41
C GLU A 15 -53.72 -0.28 43.26
N GLU A 16 -52.61 0.12 42.66
CA GLU A 16 -52.46 0.25 41.20
C GLU A 16 -51.09 0.85 40.93
N GLN A 17 -50.11 -0.01 40.68
CA GLN A 17 -49.20 0.16 39.55
C GLN A 17 -48.30 -1.07 39.47
N LEU A 18 -48.90 -2.13 38.97
CA LEU A 18 -48.17 -3.03 38.09
C LEU A 18 -47.46 -2.21 37.02
N ASP A 19 -46.30 -2.71 36.60
CA ASP A 19 -45.71 -2.50 35.27
C ASP A 19 -44.51 -1.55 35.14
N CYS A 20 -43.43 -1.81 35.89
CA CYS A 20 -42.10 -1.31 35.46
C CYS A 20 -40.85 -2.08 35.93
N ARG A 21 -40.95 -3.39 36.24
CA ARG A 21 -39.75 -4.15 36.68
C ARG A 21 -39.60 -5.58 36.16
N ARG A 22 -40.06 -5.85 34.94
CA ARG A 22 -39.58 -7.01 34.16
C ARG A 22 -38.86 -6.52 32.91
N ARG A 23 -37.54 -6.43 32.97
CA ARG A 23 -36.60 -6.60 31.83
C ARG A 23 -35.14 -6.46 32.31
N LEU A 24 -34.69 -7.42 33.12
CA LEU A 24 -33.27 -7.76 33.24
C LEU A 24 -33.09 -9.18 32.72
N ALA A 25 -33.43 -9.39 31.44
CA ALA A 25 -32.94 -10.56 30.72
C ALA A 25 -31.72 -10.10 29.91
N PRO A 26 -30.56 -10.76 30.02
CA PRO A 26 -29.39 -10.41 29.24
C PRO A 26 -29.75 -10.53 27.76
N VAL A 27 -29.63 -9.42 27.03
CA VAL A 27 -29.79 -9.42 25.57
C VAL A 27 -28.75 -10.38 25.03
N ALA A 28 -29.18 -11.49 24.42
CA ALA A 28 -28.28 -12.41 23.74
C ALA A 28 -27.51 -11.60 22.69
N LEU A 29 -26.21 -11.37 22.93
CA LEU A 29 -25.33 -10.68 22.01
C LEU A 29 -25.37 -11.46 20.69
N ARG A 30 -26.07 -10.88 19.70
CA ARG A 30 -26.09 -11.41 18.34
C ARG A 30 -24.65 -11.54 17.91
N ARG A 31 -24.20 -12.79 17.72
CA ARG A 31 -22.88 -13.14 17.23
C ARG A 31 -22.69 -12.37 15.91
N CYS A 32 -21.87 -11.32 15.93
CA CYS A 32 -21.56 -10.52 14.75
C CYS A 32 -20.90 -11.43 13.71
N ARG A 33 -21.72 -12.02 12.83
CA ARG A 33 -21.28 -12.76 11.65
C ARG A 33 -21.14 -11.78 10.51
N SER A 34 -20.03 -11.07 10.45
CA SER A 34 -19.49 -10.51 9.20
C SER A 34 -18.23 -9.69 9.50
N ALA A 35 -17.15 -10.37 9.86
CA ALA A 35 -15.89 -9.95 9.29
C ALA A 35 -15.95 -10.38 7.82
N SER A 36 -16.42 -9.49 6.94
CA SER A 36 -16.26 -9.73 5.50
C SER A 36 -14.77 -9.98 5.25
N PRO A 37 -14.39 -11.02 4.49
CA PRO A 37 -13.00 -11.21 4.09
C PRO A 37 -12.48 -9.88 3.54
N LEU A 38 -11.28 -9.46 3.97
CA LEU A 38 -10.64 -8.31 3.34
C LEU A 38 -10.70 -8.55 1.82
N PRO A 39 -11.17 -7.56 1.03
CA PRO A 39 -11.16 -7.70 -0.41
C PRO A 39 -9.75 -8.09 -0.82
N HIS A 40 -9.62 -9.27 -1.44
CA HIS A 40 -8.35 -9.70 -2.00
C HIS A 40 -7.90 -8.54 -2.91
N HIS A 41 -6.75 -7.95 -2.61
CA HIS A 41 -6.17 -6.94 -3.48
C HIS A 41 -6.06 -7.60 -4.85
N SER A 42 -7.00 -7.27 -5.73
CA SER A 42 -7.02 -7.79 -7.09
C SER A 42 -5.67 -7.41 -7.68
N SER A 43 -4.94 -8.41 -8.16
CA SER A 43 -3.69 -8.21 -8.90
C SER A 43 -3.83 -6.98 -9.79
N PHE A 44 -2.91 -6.03 -9.68
CA PHE A 44 -2.97 -4.76 -10.41
C PHE A 44 -2.98 -4.96 -11.93
N LEU A 45 -2.58 -6.16 -12.38
CA LEU A 45 -2.52 -6.57 -13.78
C LEU A 45 -3.47 -7.76 -14.01
N SER A 46 -4.19 -7.73 -15.14
CA SER A 46 -4.91 -8.90 -15.66
C SER A 46 -3.95 -9.97 -16.15
N ASP A 47 -4.40 -11.22 -16.28
CA ASP A 47 -3.54 -12.31 -16.73
C ASP A 47 -3.04 -12.11 -18.17
N ASP A 48 -3.87 -11.52 -19.03
CA ASP A 48 -3.47 -11.12 -20.38
C ASP A 48 -2.34 -10.07 -20.36
N GLN A 49 -2.43 -9.08 -19.46
CA GLN A 49 -1.38 -8.07 -19.29
C GLN A 49 -0.08 -8.71 -18.79
N LYS A 50 -0.16 -9.62 -17.81
CA LYS A 50 1.03 -10.35 -17.32
C LYS A 50 1.66 -11.19 -18.43
N ALA A 51 0.84 -11.91 -19.20
CA ALA A 51 1.32 -12.71 -20.33
C ALA A 51 2.01 -11.86 -21.39
N LEU A 52 1.44 -10.68 -21.71
CA LEU A 52 2.03 -9.73 -22.64
C LEU A 52 3.37 -9.17 -22.14
N ILE A 53 3.47 -8.80 -20.86
CA ILE A 53 4.72 -8.31 -20.25
C ILE A 53 5.80 -9.39 -20.34
N ARG A 54 5.50 -10.61 -19.89
CA ARG A 54 6.46 -11.75 -19.95
C ARG A 54 6.90 -12.02 -21.39
N LYS A 55 5.97 -12.04 -22.34
CA LYS A 55 6.26 -12.27 -23.77
C LYS A 55 7.15 -11.16 -24.35
N SER A 56 6.86 -9.91 -24.02
CA SER A 56 7.61 -8.76 -24.50
C SER A 56 9.02 -8.74 -23.90
N TRP A 57 9.15 -9.00 -22.59
CA TRP A 57 10.42 -9.02 -21.90
C TRP A 57 11.38 -10.09 -22.43
N LYS A 58 10.87 -11.26 -22.82
CA LYS A 58 11.66 -12.33 -23.48
C LYS A 58 12.28 -11.90 -24.82
N ARG A 59 11.74 -10.88 -25.49
CA ARG A 59 12.26 -10.36 -26.76
C ARG A 59 13.28 -9.24 -26.58
N VAL A 60 13.41 -8.70 -25.36
CA VAL A 60 14.34 -7.62 -25.06
C VAL A 60 15.76 -8.19 -24.96
N PRO A 61 16.76 -7.58 -25.63
CA PRO A 61 18.14 -8.02 -25.51
C PRO A 61 18.73 -7.60 -24.15
N HIS A 62 18.65 -8.48 -23.16
CA HIS A 62 19.05 -8.20 -21.76
C HIS A 62 20.50 -7.72 -21.61
N SER A 63 21.40 -8.17 -22.49
CA SER A 63 22.81 -7.75 -22.51
C SER A 63 23.02 -6.27 -22.89
N THR A 64 22.06 -5.64 -23.58
CA THR A 64 22.22 -4.27 -24.11
C THR A 64 21.16 -3.29 -23.61
N ILE A 65 20.03 -3.77 -23.08
CA ILE A 65 18.92 -2.90 -22.66
C ILE A 65 19.34 -1.91 -21.57
N GLY A 66 20.12 -2.34 -20.58
CA GLY A 66 20.63 -1.44 -19.55
C GLY A 66 21.44 -0.27 -20.14
N LYS A 67 22.36 -0.57 -21.07
CA LYS A 67 23.18 0.44 -21.76
C LYS A 67 22.29 1.40 -22.58
N ARG A 68 21.28 0.90 -23.28
CA ARG A 68 20.33 1.75 -24.03
C ARG A 68 19.53 2.67 -23.12
N ILE A 69 19.01 2.17 -21.99
CA ILE A 69 18.27 2.98 -21.03
C ILE A 69 19.16 4.09 -20.47
N TYR A 70 20.39 3.75 -20.09
CA TYR A 70 21.36 4.72 -19.59
C TYR A 70 21.68 5.84 -20.58
N GLN A 71 21.91 5.50 -21.84
CA GLN A 71 22.16 6.47 -22.91
C GLN A 71 20.95 7.40 -23.11
N GLN A 72 19.73 6.86 -23.06
CA GLN A 72 18.50 7.65 -23.14
C GLN A 72 18.28 8.55 -21.91
N MET A 73 18.68 8.10 -20.72
CA MET A 73 18.63 8.94 -19.52
C MET A 73 19.60 10.11 -19.64
N GLN A 74 20.84 9.87 -20.04
CA GLN A 74 21.83 10.93 -20.25
C GLN A 74 21.41 11.94 -21.32
N SER A 75 20.81 11.48 -22.43
CA SER A 75 20.37 12.39 -23.49
C SER A 75 19.20 13.29 -23.07
N ARG A 76 18.41 12.87 -22.08
CA ARG A 76 17.26 13.62 -21.56
C ARG A 76 17.57 14.44 -20.31
N CYS A 77 18.60 14.05 -19.57
CA CYS A 77 18.98 14.67 -18.31
C CYS A 77 20.51 14.75 -18.22
N SER A 78 21.05 15.95 -18.43
CA SER A 78 22.48 16.26 -18.33
C SER A 78 23.08 15.88 -16.97
N ASP A 79 22.28 15.99 -15.92
CA ASP A 79 22.69 15.81 -14.52
C ASP A 79 22.87 14.33 -14.15
N THR A 80 22.47 13.40 -15.05
CA THR A 80 22.72 11.97 -14.88
C THR A 80 24.21 11.69 -14.69
N SER A 81 25.09 12.44 -15.36
CA SER A 81 26.54 12.32 -15.21
C SER A 81 27.04 12.62 -13.79
N VAL A 82 26.38 13.54 -13.07
CA VAL A 82 26.72 13.89 -11.69
C VAL A 82 26.35 12.75 -10.73
N VAL A 83 25.28 12.01 -11.02
CA VAL A 83 24.79 10.91 -10.18
C VAL A 83 25.73 9.70 -10.23
N PHE A 84 26.20 9.33 -11.41
CA PHE A 84 27.06 8.16 -11.59
C PHE A 84 28.55 8.47 -11.48
N GLY A 85 28.93 9.76 -11.55
CA GLY A 85 30.32 10.20 -11.59
C GLY A 85 31.05 9.72 -12.85
N ASN A 86 32.38 9.73 -12.79
CA ASN A 86 33.25 9.32 -13.91
C ASN A 86 33.65 7.84 -13.87
N ASP A 87 33.09 7.04 -12.96
CA ASP A 87 33.44 5.63 -12.82
C ASP A 87 32.56 4.74 -13.72
N LEU A 88 33.12 4.33 -14.86
CA LEU A 88 32.47 3.43 -15.80
C LEU A 88 32.14 2.05 -15.19
N LEU A 89 32.94 1.54 -14.25
CA LEU A 89 32.68 0.25 -13.61
C LEU A 89 31.48 0.34 -12.65
N SER A 90 31.31 1.47 -11.98
CA SER A 90 30.11 1.76 -11.18
C SER A 90 28.86 1.77 -12.06
N VAL A 91 28.93 2.46 -13.21
CA VAL A 91 27.82 2.48 -14.19
C VAL A 91 27.48 1.07 -14.64
N GLU A 92 28.45 0.28 -15.11
CA GLU A 92 28.16 -1.07 -15.62
C GLU A 92 27.52 -1.98 -14.56
N ARG A 93 27.97 -1.90 -13.30
CA ARG A 93 27.33 -2.62 -12.19
C ARG A 93 25.90 -2.14 -11.94
N HIS A 94 25.67 -0.83 -11.94
CA HIS A 94 24.33 -0.28 -11.77
C HIS A 94 23.36 -0.76 -12.85
N LEU A 95 23.79 -0.76 -14.11
CA LEU A 95 22.97 -1.23 -15.22
C LEU A 95 22.65 -2.71 -15.12
N LYS A 96 23.62 -3.52 -14.69
CA LYS A 96 23.40 -4.95 -14.45
C LYS A 96 22.32 -5.16 -13.37
N TYR A 97 22.47 -4.53 -12.21
CA TYR A 97 21.50 -4.66 -11.11
C TYR A 97 20.12 -4.11 -11.47
N PHE A 98 20.06 -3.04 -12.28
CA PHE A 98 18.80 -2.50 -12.77
C PHE A 98 18.05 -3.49 -13.68
N VAL A 99 18.76 -4.20 -14.58
CA VAL A 99 18.13 -5.24 -15.41
C VAL A 99 17.70 -6.44 -14.58
N GLU A 100 18.49 -6.85 -13.59
CA GLU A 100 18.13 -7.92 -12.65
C GLU A 100 16.88 -7.56 -11.82
N LEU A 101 16.74 -6.30 -11.40
CA LEU A 101 15.54 -5.79 -10.74
C LEU A 101 14.30 -5.92 -11.64
N ILE A 102 14.40 -5.52 -12.92
CA ILE A 102 13.28 -5.65 -13.87
C ILE A 102 12.94 -7.13 -14.09
N GLN A 103 13.95 -7.98 -14.25
CA GLN A 103 13.76 -9.43 -14.38
C GLN A 103 13.02 -9.99 -13.16
N CYS A 104 13.44 -9.63 -11.94
CA CYS A 104 12.78 -10.03 -10.70
C CYS A 104 11.30 -9.60 -10.67
N ALA A 105 10.98 -8.37 -11.09
CA ALA A 105 9.61 -7.90 -11.20
C ALA A 105 8.79 -8.71 -12.22
N VAL A 106 9.35 -9.00 -13.39
CA VAL A 106 8.68 -9.76 -14.47
C VAL A 106 8.44 -11.22 -14.09
N ASP A 107 9.36 -11.84 -13.36
CA ASP A 107 9.20 -13.22 -12.90
C ASP A 107 8.15 -13.34 -11.80
N ASN A 108 7.96 -12.27 -11.01
CA ASN A 108 7.08 -12.27 -9.85
C ASN A 108 5.86 -11.33 -10.02
N LEU A 109 5.30 -11.21 -11.23
CA LEU A 109 4.15 -10.32 -11.49
C LEU A 109 2.92 -10.59 -10.61
N ASP A 110 2.78 -11.82 -10.12
CA ASP A 110 1.69 -12.23 -9.22
C ASP A 110 1.94 -11.81 -7.76
N ASN A 111 3.19 -11.52 -7.40
CA ASN A 111 3.60 -11.18 -6.04
C ASN A 111 4.76 -10.15 -6.00
N ILE A 112 4.61 -9.08 -6.77
CA ILE A 112 5.67 -8.08 -7.00
C ILE A 112 6.11 -7.43 -5.68
N LYS A 113 5.17 -7.16 -4.78
CA LYS A 113 5.45 -6.46 -3.53
C LYS A 113 6.47 -7.22 -2.67
N GLU A 114 6.24 -8.51 -2.47
CA GLU A 114 7.12 -9.38 -1.68
C GLU A 114 8.44 -9.62 -2.42
N ALA A 115 8.40 -9.84 -3.73
CA ALA A 115 9.61 -10.07 -4.53
C ALA A 115 10.54 -8.85 -4.57
N LEU A 116 10.00 -7.64 -4.61
CA LEU A 116 10.80 -6.41 -4.68
C LEU A 116 11.19 -5.86 -3.31
N GLU A 117 10.63 -6.35 -2.21
CA GLU A 117 10.93 -5.86 -0.87
C GLU A 117 12.45 -5.80 -0.55
N PRO A 118 13.26 -6.84 -0.86
CA PRO A 118 14.72 -6.78 -0.62
C PRO A 118 15.41 -5.68 -1.43
N TRP A 119 14.88 -5.36 -2.61
CA TRP A 119 15.43 -4.35 -3.50
C TRP A 119 15.10 -2.93 -3.03
N LEU A 120 13.94 -2.71 -2.42
CA LEU A 120 13.50 -1.39 -1.97
C LEU A 120 14.48 -0.76 -0.97
N SER A 121 15.01 -1.52 -0.01
CA SER A 121 16.02 -0.99 0.91
C SER A 121 17.31 -0.61 0.18
N THR A 122 17.71 -1.39 -0.82
CA THR A 122 18.96 -1.18 -1.57
C THR A 122 18.85 0.05 -2.47
N ILE A 123 17.75 0.16 -3.21
CA ILE A 123 17.43 1.32 -4.04
C ILE A 123 17.33 2.57 -3.16
N GLY A 124 16.57 2.50 -2.07
CA GLY A 124 16.39 3.61 -1.14
C GLY A 124 17.71 4.16 -0.61
N LYS A 125 18.61 3.28 -0.13
CA LYS A 125 19.95 3.71 0.35
C LYS A 125 20.81 4.29 -0.77
N GLY A 126 20.82 3.65 -1.93
CA GLY A 126 21.58 4.13 -3.09
C GLY A 126 21.06 5.44 -3.67
N HIS A 127 19.77 5.75 -3.48
CA HIS A 127 19.11 6.93 -4.04
C HIS A 127 18.92 8.07 -3.03
N ALA A 128 19.05 7.81 -1.71
CA ALA A 128 18.79 8.79 -0.64
C ALA A 128 19.69 10.04 -0.70
N GLY A 129 20.91 9.91 -1.25
CA GLY A 129 21.83 11.04 -1.46
C GLY A 129 21.48 11.90 -2.67
N PHE A 130 20.57 11.46 -3.52
CA PHE A 130 20.15 12.16 -4.72
C PHE A 130 18.75 12.73 -4.51
N SER A 131 18.55 14.01 -4.80
CA SER A 131 17.24 14.67 -4.73
C SER A 131 16.36 14.25 -5.92
N ILE A 132 16.09 12.95 -6.05
CA ILE A 132 15.26 12.39 -7.13
C ILE A 132 13.82 12.77 -6.85
N ARG A 133 13.33 13.76 -7.60
CA ARG A 133 11.95 14.24 -7.51
C ARG A 133 11.10 13.50 -8.53
N TYR A 134 9.90 13.14 -8.11
CA TYR A 134 8.89 12.69 -9.05
C TYR A 134 8.32 13.91 -9.78
N THR A 135 8.65 14.06 -11.07
CA THR A 135 8.04 15.03 -11.95
C THR A 135 6.98 14.33 -12.80
N PHE A 136 5.73 14.78 -12.68
CA PHE A 136 4.72 14.40 -13.66
C PHE A 136 5.12 14.98 -15.01
N PRO A 137 5.19 14.19 -16.10
CA PRO A 137 5.37 14.76 -17.41
C PRO A 137 4.15 15.64 -17.70
N THR A 138 4.34 16.97 -17.67
CA THR A 138 3.41 17.90 -18.29
C THR A 138 3.49 17.64 -19.78
N VAL A 139 2.58 16.81 -20.28
CA VAL A 139 2.43 16.63 -21.73
C VAL A 139 1.95 17.98 -22.27
N SER A 140 2.88 18.80 -22.78
CA SER A 140 2.53 20.01 -23.51
C SER A 140 1.76 19.59 -24.75
N LEU A 141 0.44 19.76 -24.71
CA LEU A 141 -0.49 19.51 -25.82
C LEU A 141 -0.12 20.28 -27.10
N GLU A 142 0.72 21.31 -27.00
CA GLU A 142 1.17 22.15 -28.13
C GLU A 142 2.07 21.44 -29.16
N LYS A 143 2.53 20.20 -28.91
CA LYS A 143 3.31 19.42 -29.89
C LYS A 143 2.53 18.28 -30.56
N MET A 144 1.21 18.26 -30.43
CA MET A 144 0.32 17.27 -31.06
C MET A 144 -0.60 17.86 -32.15
N LEU A 145 -0.35 19.10 -32.59
CA LEU A 145 -0.92 19.72 -33.78
C LEU A 145 0.21 20.13 -34.72
#